data_AF-A0A0F2DQU6-F1
#
_entry.id   AF-A0A0F2DQU6-F1
#
_cell.length_a   1.000
_cell.length_b   1.000
_cell.length_c   1.000
_cell.angle_alpha   90.00
_cell.angle_beta   90.00
_cell.angle_gamma   90.00
#
_symmetry.space_group_name_H-M   'P 1'
#
loop_
_entity.id
_entity.type
_entity.pdbx_description
1 polymer ?
#
loop_
_entity_poly.entity_id
_entity_poly.type
_entity_poly.pdbx_seq_one_letter_code
_entity_poly.pdbx_strand_id
1 'polypeptide(L)'
;MGIENQFYKTQVKDYLEKYKGYQKNYNFLKSSEYNDLQLVLNQFAKSKVNVLFVIQPVNKKWMAHTGLSEEMYQHAVEKIRYQLESQGFTNIADFSKKGGDPYFVKDTIHIGWLGWLAFDKVVNPFLTDPTPAPDYQMNDRFFSTDWATYDGNIKDFQ
;
A
#
# COMPACT_ATOMS: atom_id res chain seq x y z
N MET A 1 7.24 -20.41 4.07
CA MET A 1 6.59 -19.07 4.04
C MET A 1 6.13 -18.63 2.65
N GLY A 2 6.29 -19.44 1.58
CA GLY A 2 5.88 -19.03 0.23
C GLY A 2 6.78 -17.97 -0.41
N ILE A 3 8.01 -17.82 0.11
CA ILE A 3 9.02 -16.86 -0.36
C ILE A 3 9.86 -17.55 -1.45
N GLU A 4 10.18 -16.82 -2.51
CA GLU A 4 11.06 -17.25 -3.60
C GLU A 4 12.40 -17.79 -3.05
N ASN A 5 12.89 -18.89 -3.63
CA ASN A 5 14.00 -19.68 -3.08
C ASN A 5 15.30 -18.88 -2.93
N GLN A 6 15.67 -18.08 -3.93
CA GLN A 6 16.89 -17.27 -3.90
C GLN A 6 16.78 -16.15 -2.85
N PHE A 7 15.65 -15.45 -2.79
CA PHE A 7 15.39 -14.44 -1.76
C PHE A 7 15.43 -15.06 -0.36
N TYR A 8 14.78 -16.20 -0.15
CA TYR A 8 14.82 -16.90 1.14
C TYR A 8 16.26 -17.25 1.53
N LYS A 9 17.03 -17.85 0.62
CA LYS A 9 18.43 -18.25 0.89
C LYS A 9 19.34 -17.07 1.23
N THR A 10 19.14 -15.91 0.60
CA THR A 10 20.06 -14.77 0.71
C THR A 10 19.66 -13.73 1.74
N GLN A 11 18.37 -13.54 1.99
CA GLN A 11 17.87 -12.44 2.84
C GLN A 11 17.22 -12.93 4.14
N VAL A 12 16.71 -14.17 4.17
CA VAL A 12 15.83 -14.64 5.26
C VAL A 12 16.48 -15.76 6.09
N LYS A 13 17.04 -16.77 5.43
CA LYS A 13 17.42 -18.06 6.05
C LYS A 13 18.32 -17.87 7.28
N ASP A 14 19.40 -17.12 7.14
CA ASP A 14 20.44 -17.01 8.18
C ASP A 14 20.03 -16.07 9.32
N TYR A 15 18.95 -15.31 9.14
CA TYR A 15 18.44 -14.35 10.12
C TYR A 15 17.02 -14.69 10.60
N LEU A 16 16.50 -15.87 10.26
CA LEU A 16 15.10 -16.23 10.52
C LEU A 16 14.73 -16.07 12.00
N GLU A 17 15.57 -16.57 12.91
CA GLU A 17 15.35 -16.40 14.35
C GLU A 17 15.41 -14.94 14.80
N LYS A 18 16.29 -14.12 14.22
CA LYS A 18 16.38 -12.68 14.54
C LYS A 18 15.13 -11.92 14.10
N TYR A 19 14.48 -12.37 13.02
CA TYR A 19 13.27 -11.73 12.53
C TYR A 19 12.03 -12.06 13.35
N LYS A 20 12.07 -13.06 14.24
CA LYS A 20 10.93 -13.43 15.07
C LYS A 20 10.53 -12.26 15.97
N GLY A 21 9.33 -11.71 15.76
CA GLY A 21 8.83 -10.55 16.52
C GLY A 21 9.54 -9.22 16.23
N TYR A 22 10.41 -9.16 15.23
CA TYR A 22 11.19 -7.96 14.89
C TYR A 22 10.33 -6.74 14.53
N GLN A 23 9.14 -6.95 13.97
CA GLN A 23 8.22 -5.90 13.50
C GLN A 23 7.07 -5.61 14.47
N LYS A 24 7.09 -6.16 15.70
CA LYS A 24 6.00 -6.01 16.68
C LYS A 24 5.62 -4.57 17.04
N ASN A 25 6.57 -3.64 16.91
CA ASN A 25 6.41 -2.23 17.25
C ASN A 25 6.41 -1.32 16.00
N TYR A 26 6.36 -1.90 14.79
CA TYR A 26 6.30 -1.09 13.57
C TYR A 26 4.96 -0.35 13.52
N ASN A 27 4.97 0.87 12.99
CA ASN A 27 3.78 1.68 12.83
C ASN A 27 3.87 2.47 11.51
N PHE A 28 2.92 2.24 10.60
CA PHE A 28 2.84 2.90 9.30
C PHE A 28 1.81 4.04 9.27
N LEU A 29 1.15 4.33 10.39
CA LEU A 29 0.21 5.45 10.51
C LEU A 29 0.95 6.79 10.58
N LYS A 30 2.19 6.80 11.08
CA LYS A 30 3.00 8.02 11.23
C LYS A 30 4.16 8.01 10.24
N SER A 31 4.13 8.88 9.23
CA SER A 31 5.16 8.96 8.20
C SER A 31 5.15 10.30 7.47
N SER A 32 6.33 10.84 7.14
CA SER A 32 6.43 11.97 6.21
C SER A 32 6.02 11.59 4.78
N GLU A 33 6.03 10.29 4.45
CA GLU A 33 5.65 9.77 3.14
C GLU A 33 4.19 10.12 2.77
N TYR A 34 3.31 10.35 3.76
CA TYR A 34 1.96 10.86 3.49
C TYR A 34 1.97 12.26 2.88
N ASN A 35 2.90 13.12 3.29
CA ASN A 35 3.09 14.45 2.71
C ASN A 35 3.79 14.34 1.34
N ASP A 36 4.75 13.43 1.19
CA ASP A 36 5.44 13.22 -0.08
C ASP A 36 4.50 12.65 -1.15
N LEU A 37 3.59 11.74 -0.78
CA LEU A 37 2.48 11.30 -1.63
C LEU A 37 1.65 12.50 -2.11
N GLN A 38 1.39 13.47 -1.24
CA GLN A 38 0.62 14.66 -1.60
C GLN A 38 1.30 15.51 -2.69
N LEU A 39 2.64 15.52 -2.77
CA LEU A 39 3.35 16.16 -3.88
C LEU A 39 3.01 15.49 -5.22
N VAL A 40 3.00 14.16 -5.25
CA VAL A 40 2.67 13.37 -6.44
C VAL A 40 1.21 13.57 -6.85
N LEU A 41 0.27 13.53 -5.89
CA LEU A 41 -1.16 13.75 -6.16
C LEU A 41 -1.41 15.15 -6.74
N ASN A 42 -0.77 16.18 -6.19
CA ASN A 42 -0.84 17.52 -6.74
C ASN A 42 -0.29 17.62 -8.15
N GLN A 43 0.78 16.89 -8.47
CA GLN A 43 1.32 16.86 -9.82
C GLN A 43 0.38 16.14 -10.79
N PHE A 44 -0.24 15.03 -10.38
CA PHE A 44 -1.26 14.35 -11.19
C PHE A 44 -2.46 15.25 -11.48
N ALA A 45 -2.93 15.99 -10.47
CA ALA A 45 -4.04 16.92 -10.64
C ALA A 45 -3.69 18.07 -11.60
N LYS A 46 -2.53 18.70 -11.42
CA LYS A 46 -2.05 19.78 -12.31
C LYS A 46 -1.89 19.32 -13.76
N SER A 47 -1.38 18.11 -13.95
CA SER A 47 -1.15 17.52 -15.27
C SER A 47 -2.37 16.80 -15.85
N LYS A 48 -3.51 16.75 -15.12
CA LYS A 48 -4.74 16.04 -15.50
C LYS A 48 -4.49 14.57 -15.87
N VAL A 49 -3.64 13.89 -15.10
CA VAL A 49 -3.32 12.47 -15.32
C VAL A 49 -4.39 11.61 -14.67
N ASN A 50 -5.01 10.71 -15.42
CA ASN A 50 -5.88 9.68 -14.87
C ASN A 50 -5.01 8.53 -14.37
N VAL A 51 -5.02 8.27 -13.06
CA VAL A 51 -4.08 7.34 -12.41
C VAL A 51 -4.84 6.20 -11.75
N LEU A 52 -4.29 4.99 -11.86
CA LEU A 52 -4.66 3.81 -11.10
C LEU A 52 -3.60 3.54 -10.03
N PHE A 53 -3.99 3.52 -8.75
CA PHE A 53 -3.11 3.19 -7.63
C PHE A 53 -3.17 1.70 -7.32
N VAL A 54 -2.06 1.13 -6.84
CA VAL A 54 -1.96 -0.29 -6.49
C VAL A 54 -1.43 -0.43 -5.07
N ILE A 55 -2.24 -1.05 -4.20
CA ILE A 55 -1.86 -1.32 -2.81
C ILE A 55 -1.50 -2.80 -2.68
N GLN A 56 -0.21 -3.10 -2.59
CA GLN A 56 0.31 -4.47 -2.50
C GLN A 56 0.24 -5.00 -1.06
N PRO A 57 -0.03 -6.31 -0.85
CA PRO A 57 -0.03 -6.92 0.48
C PRO A 57 1.38 -7.23 1.00
N VAL A 58 1.52 -7.37 2.32
CA VAL A 58 2.64 -8.08 2.93
C VAL A 58 2.30 -9.57 3.02
N ASN A 59 3.29 -10.46 2.83
CA ASN A 59 3.11 -11.90 2.97
C ASN A 59 2.61 -12.27 4.38
N LYS A 60 1.43 -12.89 4.49
CA LYS A 60 0.76 -13.14 5.78
C LYS A 60 1.55 -14.08 6.70
N LYS A 61 2.28 -15.05 6.15
CA LYS A 61 3.16 -15.94 6.95
C LYS A 61 4.39 -15.19 7.45
N TRP A 62 4.89 -14.24 6.66
CA TRP A 62 5.97 -13.35 7.09
C TRP A 62 5.51 -12.40 8.21
N MET A 63 4.36 -11.74 8.03
CA MET A 63 3.76 -10.87 9.07
C MET A 63 3.60 -11.59 10.40
N ALA A 64 3.07 -12.82 10.38
CA ALA A 64 2.91 -13.62 11.58
C ALA A 64 4.25 -13.95 12.27
N HIS A 65 5.30 -14.22 11.48
CA HIS A 65 6.63 -14.52 12.01
C HIS A 65 7.29 -13.28 12.62
N THR A 66 7.22 -12.15 11.92
CA THR A 66 7.83 -10.88 12.36
C THR A 66 7.01 -10.16 13.40
N GLY A 67 5.75 -10.54 13.61
CA GLY A 67 4.84 -9.86 14.53
C GLY A 67 4.28 -8.54 13.96
N LEU A 68 4.34 -8.31 12.65
CA LEU A 68 3.73 -7.12 12.04
C LEU A 68 2.20 -7.18 12.23
N SER A 69 1.63 -6.15 12.86
CA SER A 69 0.19 -6.09 13.11
C SER A 69 -0.61 -5.93 11.82
N GLU A 70 -1.51 -6.88 11.54
CA GLU A 70 -2.46 -6.82 10.41
C GLU A 70 -3.46 -5.69 10.59
N GLU A 71 -3.88 -5.40 11.83
CA GLU A 71 -4.78 -4.29 12.17
C GLU A 71 -4.14 -2.94 11.83
N MET A 72 -2.93 -2.69 12.34
CA MET A 72 -2.19 -1.45 12.05
C MET A 72 -1.94 -1.29 10.54
N TYR A 73 -1.57 -2.38 9.87
CA TYR A 73 -1.34 -2.37 8.44
C TYR A 73 -2.62 -2.02 7.65
N GLN A 74 -3.77 -2.58 8.01
CA GLN A 74 -5.04 -2.26 7.37
C GLN A 74 -5.54 -0.84 7.70
N HIS A 75 -5.25 -0.32 8.88
CA HIS A 75 -5.53 1.08 9.23
C HIS A 75 -4.67 2.06 8.41
N ALA A 76 -3.41 1.72 8.14
CA ALA A 76 -2.57 2.50 7.21
C ALA A 76 -3.10 2.46 5.77
N VAL A 77 -3.62 1.31 5.31
CA VAL A 77 -4.29 1.21 4.01
C VAL A 77 -5.52 2.11 3.96
N GLU A 78 -6.38 2.09 4.98
CA GLU A 78 -7.53 3.00 5.09
C GLU A 78 -7.10 4.47 5.02
N LYS A 79 -6.01 4.82 5.73
CA LYS A 79 -5.48 6.18 5.75
C LYS A 79 -5.01 6.64 4.37
N ILE A 80 -4.27 5.80 3.65
CA ILE A 80 -3.85 6.05 2.27
C ILE A 80 -5.08 6.22 1.37
N ARG A 81 -6.05 5.29 1.44
CA ARG A 81 -7.27 5.35 0.63
C ARG A 81 -8.05 6.62 0.87
N TYR A 82 -8.19 7.06 2.12
CA TYR A 82 -8.85 8.31 2.43
C TYR A 82 -8.17 9.52 1.79
N GLN A 83 -6.83 9.61 1.85
CA GLN A 83 -6.08 10.67 1.17
C GLN A 83 -6.32 10.67 -0.34
N LEU A 84 -6.43 9.49 -0.96
CA LEU A 84 -6.71 9.35 -2.40
C LEU A 84 -8.16 9.71 -2.73
N GLU A 85 -9.12 9.03 -2.11
CA GLU A 85 -10.54 9.07 -2.45
C GLU A 85 -11.18 10.41 -2.11
N SER A 86 -10.78 11.03 -0.98
CA SER A 86 -11.29 12.37 -0.60
C SER A 86 -10.90 13.47 -1.60
N GLN A 87 -9.87 13.23 -2.42
CA GLN A 87 -9.39 14.16 -3.44
C GLN A 87 -9.82 13.78 -4.87
N GLY A 88 -10.61 12.70 -5.03
CA GLY A 88 -11.12 12.23 -6.31
C GLY A 88 -10.28 11.16 -7.00
N PHE A 89 -9.23 10.62 -6.37
CA PHE A 89 -8.46 9.49 -6.90
C PHE A 89 -9.12 8.15 -6.53
N THR A 90 -10.11 7.73 -7.32
CA THR A 90 -10.95 6.56 -7.00
C THR A 90 -10.51 5.26 -7.68
N ASN A 91 -9.57 5.30 -8.63
CA ASN A 91 -9.06 4.08 -9.26
C ASN A 91 -8.00 3.44 -8.35
N ILE A 92 -8.40 2.45 -7.56
CA ILE A 92 -7.53 1.78 -6.59
C ILE A 92 -7.65 0.26 -6.73
N ALA A 93 -6.57 -0.38 -7.19
CA ALA A 93 -6.41 -1.83 -7.13
C ALA A 93 -5.85 -2.22 -5.75
N ASP A 94 -6.74 -2.52 -4.81
CA ASP A 94 -6.39 -2.87 -3.44
C ASP A 94 -6.23 -4.38 -3.26
N PHE A 95 -4.98 -4.81 -3.10
CA PHE A 95 -4.61 -6.19 -2.84
C PHE A 95 -4.10 -6.41 -1.41
N SER A 96 -4.21 -5.42 -0.52
CA SER A 96 -3.61 -5.46 0.82
C SER A 96 -4.02 -6.67 1.67
N LYS A 97 -5.21 -7.25 1.41
CA LYS A 97 -5.75 -8.43 2.10
C LYS A 97 -5.40 -9.77 1.43
N LYS A 98 -4.63 -9.75 0.34
CA LYS A 98 -4.28 -10.94 -0.48
C LYS A 98 -2.96 -11.61 -0.06
N GLY A 99 -2.32 -11.14 1.01
CA GLY A 99 -1.02 -11.64 1.47
C GLY A 99 -1.00 -13.11 1.92
N GLY A 100 -2.18 -13.71 2.16
CA GLY A 100 -2.34 -15.13 2.49
C GLY A 100 -2.56 -16.04 1.28
N ASP A 101 -2.83 -15.47 0.11
CA ASP A 101 -3.17 -16.24 -1.09
C ASP A 101 -1.90 -16.95 -1.64
N PRO A 102 -1.97 -18.25 -1.97
CA PRO A 102 -0.82 -18.98 -2.50
C PRO A 102 -0.23 -18.31 -3.75
N TYR A 103 1.10 -18.13 -3.77
CA TYR A 103 1.84 -17.55 -4.90
C TYR A 103 1.43 -16.11 -5.28
N PHE A 104 0.73 -15.38 -4.40
CA PHE A 104 0.37 -13.99 -4.65
C PHE A 104 1.53 -13.02 -4.42
N VAL A 105 2.37 -13.31 -3.42
CA VAL A 105 3.54 -12.49 -3.04
C VAL A 105 4.80 -13.27 -3.37
N LYS A 106 5.73 -12.64 -4.10
CA LYS A 106 7.02 -13.21 -4.52
C LYS A 106 7.93 -13.48 -3.32
N ASP A 107 7.99 -12.52 -2.41
CA ASP A 107 8.87 -12.52 -1.26
C ASP A 107 8.11 -12.11 0.01
N THR A 108 8.58 -11.09 0.72
CA THR A 108 7.95 -10.55 1.93
C THR A 108 6.95 -9.44 1.62
N ILE A 109 7.14 -8.66 0.56
CA ILE A 109 6.37 -7.43 0.28
C ILE A 109 6.00 -7.22 -1.20
N HIS A 110 6.65 -7.90 -2.16
CA HIS A 110 6.38 -7.68 -3.58
C HIS A 110 5.37 -8.69 -4.13
N ILE A 111 4.40 -8.24 -4.91
CA ILE A 111 3.54 -9.15 -5.69
C ILE A 111 4.37 -10.01 -6.66
N GLY A 112 3.94 -11.24 -6.86
CA GLY A 112 4.58 -12.22 -7.74
C GLY A 112 3.56 -13.08 -8.46
N TRP A 113 4.00 -13.93 -9.38
CA TRP A 113 3.22 -15.00 -10.03
C TRP A 113 1.70 -14.72 -10.19
N LEU A 114 0.85 -15.24 -9.30
CA LEU A 114 -0.61 -15.09 -9.39
C LEU A 114 -1.10 -13.70 -8.96
N GLY A 115 -0.32 -12.98 -8.13
CA GLY A 115 -0.52 -11.57 -7.84
C GLY A 115 -0.36 -10.68 -9.09
N TRP A 116 0.60 -11.00 -9.99
CA TRP A 116 0.70 -10.30 -11.27
C TRP A 116 -0.50 -10.54 -12.17
N LEU A 117 -1.08 -11.75 -12.15
CA LEU A 117 -2.33 -12.03 -12.87
C LEU A 117 -3.52 -11.25 -12.28
N ALA A 118 -3.59 -11.10 -10.96
CA ALA A 118 -4.62 -10.29 -10.31
C ALA A 118 -4.45 -8.79 -10.59
N PHE A 119 -3.21 -8.30 -10.61
CA PHE A 119 -2.84 -6.95 -11.03
C PHE A 119 -3.29 -6.68 -12.47
N ASP A 120 -2.94 -7.57 -13.41
CA ASP A 120 -3.23 -7.41 -14.83
C ASP A 120 -4.74 -7.33 -15.11
N LYS A 121 -5.56 -8.12 -14.39
CA LYS A 121 -7.02 -8.08 -14.48
C LYS A 121 -7.65 -6.73 -14.15
N VAL A 122 -6.95 -5.86 -13.41
CA VAL A 122 -7.41 -4.50 -13.09
C VAL A 122 -6.73 -3.46 -13.97
N VAL A 123 -5.42 -3.62 -14.17
CA VAL A 123 -4.58 -2.63 -14.85
C VAL A 123 -4.77 -2.66 -16.36
N ASN A 124 -4.84 -3.84 -16.97
CA ASN A 124 -4.99 -3.94 -18.42
C ASN A 124 -6.30 -3.29 -18.90
N PRO A 125 -7.49 -3.57 -18.34
CA PRO A 125 -8.71 -2.87 -18.74
C PRO A 125 -8.63 -1.34 -18.59
N PHE A 126 -8.02 -0.84 -17.51
CA PHE A 126 -7.84 0.60 -17.28
C PHE A 126 -6.96 1.26 -18.35
N LEU A 127 -5.92 0.56 -18.82
CA LEU A 127 -5.00 1.08 -19.84
C LEU A 127 -5.52 0.87 -21.27
N THR A 128 -6.33 -0.17 -21.51
CA THR A 128 -6.85 -0.49 -22.85
C THR A 128 -8.12 0.27 -23.22
N ASP A 129 -8.83 0.83 -22.24
CA ASP A 129 -9.97 1.73 -22.46
C ASP A 129 -9.75 3.07 -21.72
N PRO A 130 -8.91 3.96 -22.27
CA PRO A 130 -8.49 5.18 -21.58
C PRO A 130 -9.65 6.16 -21.40
N THR A 131 -9.84 6.62 -20.17
CA THR A 131 -10.80 7.69 -19.84
C THR A 131 -10.05 8.95 -19.38
N PRO A 132 -10.62 10.16 -19.61
CA PRO A 132 -10.01 11.38 -19.11
C PRO A 132 -9.99 11.39 -17.57
N ALA A 133 -9.04 12.13 -16.99
CA ALA A 133 -9.01 12.33 -15.54
C ALA A 133 -10.26 13.08 -15.08
N PRO A 134 -10.81 12.74 -13.90
CA PRO A 134 -11.84 13.56 -13.27
C PRO A 134 -11.26 14.89 -12.76
N ASP A 135 -12.14 15.80 -12.36
CA ASP A 135 -11.72 17.02 -11.66
C ASP A 135 -11.37 16.69 -10.20
N TYR A 136 -10.08 16.72 -9.87
CA TYR A 136 -9.58 16.46 -8.53
C TYR A 136 -9.82 17.63 -7.58
N GLN A 137 -10.14 17.31 -6.32
CA GLN A 137 -10.39 18.27 -5.24
C GLN A 137 -9.23 18.22 -4.23
N MET A 138 -8.16 18.97 -4.51
CA MET A 138 -6.94 18.89 -3.72
C MET A 138 -7.11 19.53 -2.33
N ASN A 139 -6.54 18.90 -1.30
CA ASN A 139 -6.56 19.38 0.08
C ASN A 139 -5.13 19.53 0.63
N ASP A 140 -4.69 20.77 0.82
CA ASP A 140 -3.34 21.09 1.30
C ASP A 140 -3.10 20.67 2.76
N ARG A 141 -4.14 20.34 3.54
CA ARG A 141 -3.96 19.76 4.89
C ARG A 141 -3.19 18.45 4.86
N PHE A 142 -3.18 17.73 3.75
CA PHE A 142 -2.36 16.53 3.58
C PHE A 142 -0.85 16.80 3.51
N PHE A 143 -0.41 18.07 3.43
CA PHE A 143 1.00 18.45 3.63
C PHE A 143 1.37 18.69 5.11
N SER A 144 0.39 18.77 6.00
CA SER A 144 0.63 19.10 7.40
C SER A 144 1.31 17.95 8.16
N THR A 145 2.05 18.32 9.21
CA THR A 145 2.53 17.38 10.23
C THR A 145 1.37 16.70 10.95
N ASP A 146 0.22 17.36 11.09
CA ASP A 146 -0.99 16.79 11.68
C ASP A 146 -1.41 15.55 10.88
N TRP A 147 -1.54 15.65 9.55
CA TRP A 147 -1.83 14.49 8.71
C TRP A 147 -0.74 13.42 8.80
N ALA A 148 0.53 13.82 8.71
CA ALA A 148 1.65 12.88 8.73
C ALA A 148 1.73 12.06 10.03
N THR A 149 1.24 12.60 11.14
CA THR A 149 1.28 11.95 12.46
C THR A 149 -0.07 11.47 12.99
N TYR A 150 -1.15 11.68 12.23
CA TYR A 150 -2.51 11.27 12.61
C TYR A 150 -2.65 9.74 12.71
N ASP A 151 -3.06 9.24 13.87
CA ASP A 151 -3.36 7.83 14.13
C ASP A 151 -4.79 7.60 14.64
N GLY A 152 -5.64 8.63 14.56
CA GLY A 152 -7.04 8.58 14.98
C GLY A 152 -7.97 7.90 13.97
N ASN A 153 -9.28 8.00 14.25
CA ASN A 153 -10.31 7.57 13.33
C ASN A 153 -10.34 8.49 12.12
N ILE A 154 -10.06 7.94 10.93
CA ILE A 154 -9.85 8.69 9.70
C ILE A 154 -11.05 9.59 9.34
N LYS A 155 -12.27 9.19 9.72
CA LYS A 155 -13.49 9.99 9.48
C LYS A 155 -13.54 11.30 10.28
N ASP A 156 -12.76 11.39 11.34
CA ASP A 156 -12.68 12.56 12.22
C ASP A 156 -11.56 13.53 11.80
N PHE A 157 -10.74 13.16 10.79
CA PHE A 157 -9.80 14.08 10.17
C PHE A 157 -10.56 15.04 9.25
N GLN A 158 -10.84 16.24 9.75
CA GLN A 158 -11.28 17.41 8.96
C GLN A 158 -10.08 18.25 8.59
#